data_AF-A0A2V5WX34-F1
#
_entry.id   AF-A0A2V5WX34-F1
#
_cell.length_a   1.000
_cell.length_b   1.000
_cell.length_c   1.000
_cell.angle_alpha   90.00
_cell.angle_beta   90.00
_cell.angle_gamma   90.00
#
_symmetry.space_group_name_H-M   'P 1'
#
loop_
_entity.id
_entity.type
_entity.pdbx_description
1 polymer ?
#
loop_
_entity_poly.entity_id
_entity_poly.type
_entity_poly.pdbx_seq_one_letter_code
_entity_poly.pdbx_strand_id
1 'polypeptide(L)'
;ADVLEALGLKIDLEPDEAARSLRDHQFAFFFAPKYHPAFKHIAPARSLCAKRGRRTIFNFLGPLLNPARPSAQLIGVPRAELCEPIARVLQSLGVRRGMVVSGEVSNSATDVTNSTAFLDELSTLGETRIAEFYQDRGFATSVMSPDGFPIQPATLADLAGSDRATNARIVRNLLDGEDRGPKRDAVLLNAAAALFVAGKTKSLVAGWELGAELIDSGKAQAKLKELIAVTVR
;
A
#
# COMPACT_ATOMS: atom_id res chain seq x y z
N ALA A 1 -5.68 5.73 -8.63
CA ALA A 1 -6.77 5.71 -9.62
C ALA A 1 -6.20 6.01 -11.01
N ASP A 2 -5.58 7.17 -11.21
CA ASP A 2 -5.05 7.59 -12.52
C ASP A 2 -4.07 6.61 -13.18
N VAL A 3 -3.17 6.02 -12.38
CA VAL A 3 -2.22 5.03 -12.90
C VAL A 3 -2.92 3.75 -13.34
N LEU A 4 -3.96 3.29 -12.62
CA LEU A 4 -4.73 2.10 -13.01
C LEU A 4 -5.49 2.32 -14.32
N GLU A 5 -6.08 3.49 -14.51
CA GLU A 5 -6.69 3.86 -15.79
C GLU A 5 -5.65 3.93 -16.92
N ALA A 6 -4.48 4.51 -16.67
CA ALA A 6 -3.38 4.56 -17.65
C ALA A 6 -2.79 3.17 -17.95
N LEU A 7 -2.94 2.21 -17.03
CA LEU A 7 -2.64 0.80 -17.25
C LEU A 7 -3.70 0.12 -18.12
N GLY A 8 -4.94 0.64 -18.13
CA GLY A 8 -6.06 0.16 -18.94
C GLY A 8 -7.21 -0.45 -18.14
N LEU A 9 -7.20 -0.35 -16.81
CA LEU A 9 -8.29 -0.87 -15.99
C LEU A 9 -9.45 0.13 -15.92
N LYS A 10 -10.68 -0.40 -15.96
CA LYS A 10 -11.87 0.37 -15.57
C LYS A 10 -11.90 0.51 -14.05
N ILE A 11 -11.78 1.73 -13.54
CA ILE A 11 -11.68 2.00 -12.09
C ILE A 11 -13.04 2.29 -11.45
N ASP A 12 -14.04 2.60 -12.25
CA ASP A 12 -15.37 3.01 -11.83
C ASP A 12 -16.38 1.86 -11.99
N LEU A 13 -15.98 0.65 -11.62
CA LEU A 13 -16.90 -0.48 -11.56
C LEU A 13 -18.06 -0.19 -10.59
N GLU A 14 -19.27 -0.60 -10.95
CA GLU A 14 -20.40 -0.62 -10.03
C GLU A 14 -20.18 -1.65 -8.90
N PRO A 15 -20.82 -1.50 -7.72
CA PRO A 15 -20.59 -2.40 -6.58
C PRO A 15 -20.71 -3.89 -6.91
N ASP A 16 -21.70 -4.27 -7.72
CA ASP A 16 -21.90 -5.66 -8.14
C ASP A 16 -20.81 -6.16 -9.09
N GLU A 17 -20.29 -5.28 -9.96
CA GLU A 17 -19.16 -5.58 -10.85
C GLU A 17 -17.87 -5.77 -10.06
N ALA A 18 -17.61 -4.88 -9.09
CA ALA A 18 -16.45 -5.00 -8.21
C ALA A 18 -16.52 -6.28 -7.36
N ALA A 19 -17.71 -6.63 -6.86
CA ALA A 19 -17.93 -7.88 -6.13
C ALA A 19 -17.72 -9.13 -7.00
N ARG A 20 -18.17 -9.11 -8.27
CA ARG A 20 -17.88 -10.18 -9.25
C ARG A 20 -16.39 -10.28 -9.53
N SER A 21 -15.72 -9.16 -9.81
CA SER A 21 -14.29 -9.11 -10.07
C SER A 21 -13.48 -9.69 -8.91
N LEU A 22 -13.86 -9.37 -7.67
CA LEU A 22 -13.19 -9.92 -6.49
C LEU A 22 -13.38 -11.44 -6.36
N ARG A 23 -14.57 -11.97 -6.68
CA ARG A 23 -14.85 -13.42 -6.63
C ARG A 23 -14.14 -14.18 -7.74
N ASP A 24 -14.20 -13.68 -8.96
CA ASP A 24 -13.83 -14.43 -10.16
C ASP A 24 -12.34 -14.24 -10.50
N HIS A 25 -11.79 -13.05 -10.22
CA HIS A 25 -10.42 -12.66 -10.59
C HIS A 25 -9.49 -12.40 -9.39
N GLN A 26 -10.03 -12.50 -8.18
CA GLN A 26 -9.32 -12.29 -6.90
C GLN A 26 -8.76 -10.88 -6.73
N PHE A 27 -9.32 -9.90 -7.45
CA PHE A 27 -8.93 -8.49 -7.36
C PHE A 27 -10.12 -7.58 -7.67
N ALA A 28 -10.25 -6.49 -6.92
CA ALA A 28 -11.15 -5.40 -7.22
C ALA A 28 -10.55 -4.09 -6.72
N PHE A 29 -10.74 -3.01 -7.48
CA PHE A 29 -10.41 -1.66 -7.06
C PHE A 29 -11.69 -0.92 -6.65
N PHE A 30 -11.76 -0.46 -5.40
CA PHE A 30 -12.91 0.27 -4.88
C PHE A 30 -12.67 1.78 -4.98
N PHE A 31 -13.23 2.43 -6.00
CA PHE A 31 -13.11 3.87 -6.15
C PHE A 31 -13.97 4.62 -5.12
N ALA A 32 -13.31 5.23 -4.13
CA ALA A 32 -13.91 5.75 -2.90
C ALA A 32 -15.17 6.62 -3.06
N PRO A 33 -15.27 7.54 -4.06
CA PRO A 33 -16.48 8.36 -4.23
C PRO A 33 -17.78 7.57 -4.40
N LYS A 34 -17.73 6.34 -4.95
CA LYS A 34 -18.91 5.49 -5.16
C LYS A 34 -19.45 4.87 -3.87
N TYR A 35 -18.58 4.60 -2.90
CA TYR A 35 -18.93 3.82 -1.70
C TYR A 35 -19.24 4.70 -0.48
N HIS A 36 -18.85 5.96 -0.50
CA HIS A 36 -19.01 6.87 0.63
C HIS A 36 -19.67 8.19 0.22
N PRO A 37 -20.92 8.19 -0.30
CA PRO A 37 -21.59 9.39 -0.81
C PRO A 37 -21.74 10.48 0.27
N ALA A 38 -21.83 10.08 1.54
CA ALA A 38 -21.87 10.99 2.68
C ALA A 38 -20.63 11.89 2.78
N PHE A 39 -19.47 11.46 2.26
CA PHE A 39 -18.24 12.27 2.26
C PHE A 39 -18.37 13.55 1.42
N LYS A 40 -19.30 13.61 0.46
CA LYS A 40 -19.55 14.84 -0.33
C LYS A 40 -19.90 16.02 0.56
N HIS A 41 -20.63 15.77 1.65
CA HIS A 41 -21.08 16.82 2.58
C HIS A 41 -19.92 17.39 3.41
N ILE A 42 -18.85 16.62 3.56
CA ILE A 42 -17.68 16.94 4.39
C ILE A 42 -16.54 17.54 3.53
N ALA A 43 -16.60 17.36 2.21
CA ALA A 43 -15.58 17.83 1.26
C ALA A 43 -15.27 19.34 1.37
N PRO A 44 -16.25 20.26 1.51
CA PRO A 44 -15.95 21.69 1.67
C PRO A 44 -15.11 21.99 2.92
N ALA A 45 -15.46 21.38 4.06
CA ALA A 45 -14.73 21.54 5.31
C ALA A 45 -13.31 20.95 5.22
N ARG A 46 -13.15 19.77 4.60
CA ARG A 46 -11.83 19.18 4.36
C ARG A 46 -10.94 20.06 3.48
N SER A 47 -11.51 20.62 2.41
CA SER A 47 -10.78 21.54 1.52
C SER A 47 -10.31 22.78 2.29
N LEU A 48 -11.15 23.36 3.15
CA LEU A 48 -10.79 24.49 3.99
C LEU A 48 -9.66 24.15 4.98
N CYS A 49 -9.73 22.99 5.63
CA CYS A 49 -8.66 22.53 6.53
C CYS A 49 -7.34 22.31 5.80
N ALA A 50 -7.38 21.66 4.62
CA ALA A 50 -6.21 21.42 3.78
C ALA A 50 -5.54 22.72 3.31
N LYS A 51 -6.34 23.72 2.88
CA LYS A 51 -5.83 25.06 2.52
C LYS A 51 -5.11 25.77 3.67
N ARG A 52 -5.43 25.39 4.92
CA ARG A 52 -4.79 25.90 6.14
C ARG A 52 -3.69 24.97 6.67
N GLY A 53 -3.27 23.97 5.89
CA GLY A 53 -2.24 23.01 6.29
C GLY A 53 -2.64 22.07 7.43
N ARG A 54 -3.94 21.96 7.74
CA ARG A 54 -4.42 21.16 8.89
C ARG A 54 -4.94 19.79 8.44
N ARG A 55 -4.33 18.74 8.95
CA ARG A 55 -4.82 17.35 8.83
C ARG A 55 -5.96 17.12 9.82
N THR A 56 -6.88 16.22 9.48
CA THR A 56 -8.09 15.90 10.27
C THR A 56 -8.26 14.40 10.41
N ILE A 57 -9.17 13.95 11.29
CA ILE A 57 -9.50 12.53 11.41
C ILE A 57 -9.94 11.89 10.08
N PHE A 58 -10.56 12.67 9.19
CA PHE A 58 -10.97 12.21 7.85
C PHE A 58 -9.82 11.79 6.94
N ASN A 59 -8.58 12.19 7.25
CA ASN A 59 -7.40 11.70 6.53
C ASN A 59 -7.10 10.23 6.87
N PHE A 60 -7.54 9.75 8.04
CA PHE A 60 -7.31 8.38 8.51
C PHE A 60 -8.53 7.47 8.32
N LEU A 61 -9.72 8.04 8.09
CA LEU A 61 -10.93 7.24 7.90
C LEU A 61 -10.95 6.44 6.59
N GLY A 62 -10.28 6.91 5.54
CA GLY A 62 -10.32 6.23 4.22
C GLY A 62 -9.95 4.75 4.31
N PRO A 63 -8.75 4.41 4.81
CA PRO A 63 -8.31 3.03 4.99
C PRO A 63 -9.23 2.17 5.90
N LEU A 64 -9.92 2.80 6.86
CA LEU A 64 -10.78 2.13 7.83
C LEU A 64 -12.18 1.77 7.28
N LEU A 65 -12.56 2.34 6.13
CA LEU A 65 -13.91 2.24 5.57
C LEU A 65 -14.00 1.32 4.34
N ASN A 66 -13.06 0.40 4.17
CA ASN A 66 -13.06 -0.52 3.03
C ASN A 66 -14.41 -1.29 2.92
N PRO A 67 -15.19 -1.11 1.83
CA PRO A 67 -16.53 -1.67 1.71
C PRO A 67 -16.53 -3.20 1.68
N ALA A 68 -15.42 -3.84 1.29
CA ALA A 68 -15.28 -5.28 1.27
C ALA A 68 -15.04 -5.91 2.65
N ARG A 69 -14.80 -5.11 3.69
CA ARG A 69 -14.52 -5.56 5.08
C ARG A 69 -13.50 -6.71 5.13
N PRO A 70 -12.28 -6.51 4.58
CA PRO A 70 -11.31 -7.59 4.47
C PRO A 70 -10.87 -8.08 5.85
N SER A 71 -10.63 -9.38 5.98
CA SER A 71 -10.15 -9.97 7.23
C SER A 71 -8.68 -9.66 7.54
N ALA A 72 -7.92 -9.21 6.54
CA ALA A 72 -6.52 -8.86 6.63
C ALA A 72 -6.26 -7.49 5.99
N GLN A 73 -5.49 -6.62 6.65
CA GLN A 73 -5.19 -5.26 6.15
C GLN A 73 -3.76 -4.83 6.46
N LEU A 74 -3.07 -4.30 5.44
CA LEU A 74 -1.82 -3.54 5.58
C LEU A 74 -2.15 -2.06 5.35
N ILE A 75 -1.82 -1.20 6.31
CA ILE A 75 -2.13 0.24 6.24
C ILE A 75 -0.89 1.07 6.51
N GLY A 76 -0.65 2.03 5.62
CA GLY A 76 0.32 3.10 5.79
C GLY A 76 -0.17 4.25 6.65
N VAL A 77 0.68 4.80 7.51
CA VAL A 77 0.44 6.06 8.19
C VAL A 77 1.62 7.03 8.05
N PRO A 78 1.37 8.34 7.96
CA PRO A 78 2.41 9.31 7.64
C PRO A 78 3.31 9.69 8.83
N ARG A 79 3.08 9.11 10.01
CA ARG A 79 3.85 9.36 11.24
C ARG A 79 3.84 8.09 12.10
N ALA A 80 4.99 7.71 12.63
CA ALA A 80 5.17 6.50 13.46
C ALA A 80 4.25 6.44 14.69
N GLU A 81 3.96 7.58 15.32
CA GLU A 81 3.06 7.66 16.49
C GLU A 81 1.61 7.23 16.18
N LEU A 82 1.22 7.19 14.90
CA LEU A 82 -0.12 6.78 14.46
C LEU A 82 -0.25 5.27 14.26
N CYS A 83 0.85 4.51 14.21
CA CYS A 83 0.79 3.08 13.94
C CYS A 83 -0.08 2.35 14.97
N GLU A 84 0.23 2.51 16.26
CA GLU A 84 -0.50 1.83 17.33
C GLU A 84 -1.98 2.25 17.43
N PRO A 85 -2.33 3.55 17.47
CA PRO A 85 -3.73 3.97 17.54
C PRO A 85 -4.57 3.42 16.39
N ILE A 86 -4.06 3.46 15.15
CA ILE A 86 -4.79 2.95 13.98
C ILE A 86 -4.89 1.42 14.02
N ALA A 87 -3.84 0.71 14.43
CA ALA A 87 -3.89 -0.75 14.56
C ALA A 87 -4.91 -1.19 15.62
N ARG A 88 -5.02 -0.47 16.76
CA ARG A 88 -6.05 -0.73 17.77
C ARG A 88 -7.46 -0.48 17.26
N VAL A 89 -7.65 0.54 16.42
CA VAL A 89 -8.95 0.79 15.76
C VAL A 89 -9.30 -0.36 14.84
N LEU A 90 -8.36 -0.86 14.02
CA LEU A 90 -8.61 -2.02 13.15
C LEU A 90 -9.04 -3.25 13.95
N GLN A 91 -8.34 -3.54 15.04
CA GLN A 91 -8.68 -4.66 15.92
C GLN A 91 -10.07 -4.47 16.53
N SER A 92 -10.41 -3.25 16.96
CA SER A 92 -11.74 -2.93 17.52
C SER A 92 -12.87 -3.03 16.49
N LEU A 93 -12.58 -2.78 15.21
CA LEU A 93 -13.51 -2.98 14.08
C LEU A 93 -13.68 -4.45 13.68
N GLY A 94 -12.93 -5.37 14.31
CA GLY A 94 -13.02 -6.81 14.06
C GLY A 94 -12.17 -7.31 12.89
N VAL A 95 -11.17 -6.53 12.43
CA VAL A 95 -10.16 -7.05 11.51
C VAL A 95 -9.38 -8.15 12.24
N ARG A 96 -9.12 -9.28 11.57
CA ARG A 96 -8.46 -10.44 12.19
C ARG A 96 -6.93 -10.36 12.13
N ARG A 97 -6.40 -9.80 11.03
CA ARG A 97 -4.96 -9.62 10.82
C ARG A 97 -4.69 -8.20 10.33
N GLY A 98 -3.88 -7.44 11.05
CA GLY A 98 -3.59 -6.05 10.72
C GLY A 98 -2.12 -5.76 10.87
N MET A 99 -1.57 -4.94 9.98
CA MET A 99 -0.25 -4.35 10.10
C MET A 99 -0.36 -2.89 9.71
N VAL A 100 0.02 -2.00 10.63
CA VAL A 100 0.08 -0.56 10.38
C VAL A 100 1.53 -0.12 10.44
N VAL A 101 1.98 0.57 9.39
CA VAL A 101 3.39 0.87 9.17
C VAL A 101 3.63 2.34 8.93
N SER A 102 4.81 2.81 9.35
CA SER A 102 5.36 4.11 8.99
C SER A 102 6.86 3.94 8.81
N GLY A 103 7.31 4.06 7.56
CA GLY A 103 8.70 3.87 7.17
C GLY A 103 9.47 5.17 7.25
N GLU A 104 10.63 5.16 7.88
CA GLU A 104 11.53 6.31 7.90
C GLU A 104 12.29 6.41 6.58
N VAL A 105 12.51 7.62 6.13
CA VAL A 105 13.50 7.93 5.09
C VAL A 105 14.72 8.43 5.82
N SER A 106 15.73 7.55 5.98
CA SER A 106 17.01 7.98 6.51
C SER A 106 17.71 8.78 5.42
N ASN A 107 17.95 10.06 5.69
CA ASN A 107 18.69 10.87 4.76
C ASN A 107 20.16 10.42 4.83
N SER A 108 20.77 10.16 3.67
CA SER A 108 22.21 9.95 3.52
C SER A 108 23.00 10.97 4.35
N ALA A 109 24.22 10.61 4.78
CA ALA A 109 25.14 11.34 5.67
C ALA A 109 25.44 12.82 5.35
N THR A 110 24.82 13.38 4.31
CA THR A 110 24.92 14.76 3.83
C THR A 110 23.77 15.67 4.24
N ASP A 111 22.72 15.18 4.91
CA ASP A 111 21.57 16.02 5.26
C ASP A 111 21.67 16.64 6.66
N VAL A 112 22.02 17.93 6.67
CA VAL A 112 22.28 18.75 7.86
C VAL A 112 20.97 19.23 8.52
N THR A 113 19.80 18.83 8.02
CA THR A 113 18.51 19.42 8.42
C THR A 113 17.81 18.72 9.59
N ASN A 114 18.32 17.59 10.11
CA ASN A 114 17.73 16.82 11.23
C ASN A 114 16.23 16.48 11.07
N SER A 115 15.67 16.56 9.86
CA SER A 115 14.26 16.29 9.60
C SER A 115 14.08 14.88 9.06
N THR A 116 13.74 13.92 9.94
CA THR A 116 13.30 12.58 9.54
C THR A 116 12.02 12.68 8.71
N ALA A 117 12.09 12.31 7.43
CA ALA A 117 10.91 12.17 6.59
C ALA A 117 10.31 10.76 6.78
N PHE A 118 9.01 10.64 6.57
CA PHE A 118 8.28 9.37 6.73
C PHE A 118 7.48 9.06 5.46
N LEU A 119 7.45 7.78 5.10
CA LEU A 119 6.57 7.18 4.12
C LEU A 119 5.43 6.46 4.84
N ASP A 120 4.24 6.51 4.27
CA ASP A 120 3.10 5.70 4.66
C ASP A 120 3.19 4.28 4.06
N GLU A 121 4.38 3.68 4.09
CA GLU A 121 4.71 2.37 3.54
C GLU A 121 5.85 1.74 4.36
N LEU A 122 6.16 0.46 4.15
CA LEU A 122 7.45 -0.07 4.61
C LEU A 122 8.56 0.59 3.79
N SER A 123 9.61 1.08 4.45
CA SER A 123 10.69 1.81 3.80
C SER A 123 11.89 0.91 3.48
N THR A 124 12.42 1.05 2.27
CA THR A 124 13.74 0.51 1.88
C THR A 124 14.88 1.45 2.21
N LEU A 125 14.57 2.66 2.71
CA LEU A 125 15.53 3.75 2.96
C LEU A 125 15.80 3.97 4.45
N GLY A 126 15.22 3.14 5.32
CA GLY A 126 15.34 3.32 6.77
C GLY A 126 14.43 2.37 7.54
N GLU A 127 14.48 2.49 8.86
CA GLU A 127 13.68 1.66 9.76
C GLU A 127 12.18 1.89 9.55
N THR A 128 11.37 0.87 9.81
CA THR A 128 9.90 0.97 9.76
C THR A 128 9.31 0.69 11.14
N ARG A 129 8.53 1.64 11.66
CA ARG A 129 7.69 1.40 12.84
C ARG A 129 6.48 0.57 12.44
N ILE A 130 6.26 -0.52 13.15
CA ILE A 130 5.15 -1.46 12.90
C ILE A 130 4.28 -1.58 14.15
N ALA A 131 2.96 -1.54 13.97
CA ALA A 131 1.98 -2.02 14.94
C ALA A 131 1.12 -3.09 14.27
N GLU A 132 1.15 -4.30 14.81
CA GLU A 132 0.59 -5.47 14.14
C GLU A 132 -0.17 -6.41 15.08
N PHE A 133 -1.08 -7.17 14.49
CA PHE A 133 -1.80 -8.24 15.15
C PHE A 133 -2.21 -9.30 14.12
N TYR A 134 -2.16 -10.57 14.52
CA TYR A 134 -2.52 -11.70 13.64
C TYR A 134 -3.70 -12.53 14.16
N GLN A 135 -4.36 -12.02 15.21
CA GLN A 135 -5.52 -12.58 15.90
C GLN A 135 -6.04 -11.52 16.90
N ASP A 136 -7.28 -11.69 17.37
CA ASP A 136 -8.02 -10.70 18.17
C ASP A 136 -7.32 -10.20 19.44
N ARG A 137 -6.39 -10.98 20.01
CA ARG A 137 -5.67 -10.63 21.25
C ARG A 137 -4.16 -10.48 21.11
N GLY A 138 -3.60 -10.85 19.95
CA GLY A 138 -2.15 -10.78 19.74
C GLY A 138 -1.80 -9.43 19.16
N PHE A 139 -1.38 -8.47 19.97
CA PHE A 139 -0.97 -7.14 19.52
C PHE A 139 0.49 -6.89 19.88
N ALA A 140 1.27 -6.38 18.94
CA ALA A 140 2.67 -6.04 19.15
C ALA A 140 3.03 -4.75 18.42
N THR A 141 4.00 -4.03 18.98
CA THR A 141 4.68 -2.94 18.29
C THR A 141 6.17 -3.26 18.20
N SER A 142 6.77 -2.92 17.08
CA SER A 142 8.18 -3.19 16.80
C SER A 142 8.76 -2.15 15.85
N VAL A 143 10.06 -2.22 15.67
CA VAL A 143 10.79 -1.48 14.64
C VAL A 143 11.54 -2.52 13.81
N MET A 144 11.46 -2.40 12.49
CA MET A 144 12.06 -3.33 11.53
C MET A 144 13.07 -2.59 10.66
N SER A 145 14.30 -3.12 10.59
CA SER A 145 15.32 -2.64 9.64
C SER A 145 15.20 -3.38 8.29
N PRO A 146 15.32 -2.69 7.15
CA PRO A 146 15.33 -3.31 5.82
C PRO A 146 16.56 -4.18 5.54
N ASP A 147 17.62 -4.15 6.38
CA ASP A 147 18.90 -4.85 6.13
C ASP A 147 18.79 -6.37 5.95
N GLY A 148 17.69 -6.98 6.40
CA GLY A 148 17.39 -8.40 6.22
C GLY A 148 16.93 -8.79 4.81
N PHE A 149 16.77 -7.83 3.90
CA PHE A 149 16.32 -8.03 2.53
C PHE A 149 17.42 -7.67 1.53
N PRO A 150 17.41 -8.25 0.31
CA PRO A 150 18.40 -7.94 -0.73
C PRO A 150 18.09 -6.59 -1.41
N ILE A 151 18.06 -5.52 -0.62
CA ILE A 151 17.73 -4.15 -1.04
C ILE A 151 19.00 -3.46 -1.53
N GLN A 152 18.90 -2.80 -2.68
CA GLN A 152 19.98 -1.99 -3.21
C GLN A 152 20.06 -0.63 -2.50
N PRO A 153 21.28 -0.09 -2.27
CA PRO A 153 21.44 1.29 -1.81
C PRO A 153 20.70 2.26 -2.73
N ALA A 154 19.89 3.12 -2.14
CA ALA A 154 19.04 4.04 -2.87
C ALA A 154 18.81 5.33 -2.07
N THR A 155 18.36 6.36 -2.76
CA THR A 155 17.86 7.61 -2.19
C THR A 155 16.36 7.73 -2.44
N LEU A 156 15.72 8.69 -1.77
CA LEU A 156 14.31 9.00 -2.04
C LEU A 156 14.06 9.38 -3.50
N ALA A 157 15.02 10.02 -4.15
CA ALA A 157 14.92 10.40 -5.56
C ALA A 157 14.86 9.17 -6.49
N ASP A 158 15.52 8.07 -6.12
CA ASP A 158 15.50 6.82 -6.90
C ASP A 158 14.13 6.14 -6.88
N LEU A 159 13.29 6.45 -5.89
CA LEU A 159 11.90 5.99 -5.79
C LEU A 159 10.90 6.92 -6.48
N ALA A 160 11.34 8.07 -7.00
CA ALA A 160 10.44 9.07 -7.54
C ALA A 160 9.66 8.55 -8.77
N GLY A 161 8.35 8.78 -8.74
CA GLY A 161 7.48 8.75 -9.91
C GLY A 161 7.39 10.13 -10.58
N SER A 162 6.56 10.21 -11.61
CA SER A 162 6.24 11.46 -12.32
C SER A 162 4.75 11.48 -12.68
N ASP A 163 4.40 11.79 -13.93
CA ASP A 163 3.04 11.80 -14.45
C ASP A 163 2.42 10.38 -14.55
N ARG A 164 1.10 10.32 -14.77
CA ARG A 164 0.36 9.05 -14.83
C ARG A 164 0.85 8.09 -15.93
N ALA A 165 1.29 8.59 -17.09
CA ALA A 165 1.78 7.75 -18.17
C ALA A 165 3.17 7.19 -17.85
N THR A 166 4.04 8.02 -17.29
CA THR A 166 5.35 7.59 -16.79
C THR A 166 5.22 6.55 -15.68
N ASN A 167 4.35 6.77 -14.70
CA ASN A 167 4.12 5.82 -13.60
C ASN A 167 3.50 4.50 -14.10
N ALA A 168 2.60 4.55 -15.09
CA ALA A 168 2.06 3.33 -15.70
C ALA A 168 3.14 2.53 -16.44
N ARG A 169 4.10 3.20 -17.10
CA ARG A 169 5.25 2.53 -17.71
C ARG A 169 6.16 1.89 -16.65
N ILE A 170 6.47 2.61 -15.57
CA ILE A 170 7.25 2.06 -14.44
C ILE A 170 6.58 0.79 -13.91
N VAL A 171 5.27 0.82 -13.65
CA VAL A 171 4.54 -0.36 -13.16
C VAL A 171 4.60 -1.52 -14.17
N ARG A 172 4.44 -1.27 -15.47
CA ARG A 172 4.56 -2.33 -16.49
C ARG A 172 5.95 -2.95 -16.48
N ASN A 173 7.01 -2.14 -16.57
CA ASN A 173 8.39 -2.63 -16.57
C ASN A 173 8.72 -3.44 -15.30
N LEU A 174 8.17 -3.03 -14.16
CA LEU A 174 8.32 -3.77 -12.90
C LEU A 174 7.61 -5.13 -12.95
N LEU A 175 6.35 -5.17 -13.38
CA LEU A 175 5.56 -6.40 -13.45
C LEU A 175 6.04 -7.35 -14.56
N ASP A 176 6.63 -6.83 -15.64
CA ASP A 176 7.31 -7.58 -16.69
C ASP A 176 8.68 -8.13 -16.24
N GLY A 177 9.17 -7.71 -15.07
CA GLY A 177 10.44 -8.17 -14.49
C GLY A 177 11.69 -7.53 -15.10
N GLU A 178 11.53 -6.50 -15.92
CA GLU A 178 12.61 -5.72 -16.54
C GLU A 178 13.28 -4.77 -15.52
N ASP A 179 12.48 -4.14 -14.64
CA ASP A 179 13.02 -3.31 -13.57
C ASP A 179 13.64 -4.20 -12.48
N ARG A 180 14.91 -3.95 -12.18
CA ARG A 180 15.70 -4.65 -11.16
C ARG A 180 16.32 -3.69 -10.15
N GLY A 181 15.81 -2.46 -10.06
CA GLY A 181 16.36 -1.40 -9.22
C GLY A 181 15.52 -1.10 -7.96
N PRO A 182 15.80 0.03 -7.28
CA PRO A 182 15.20 0.40 -6.00
C PRO A 182 13.66 0.43 -5.97
N LYS A 183 13.01 0.76 -7.09
CA LYS A 183 11.55 0.78 -7.20
C LYS A 183 10.96 -0.62 -7.05
N ARG A 184 11.62 -1.62 -7.63
CA ARG A 184 11.24 -3.02 -7.46
C ARG A 184 11.42 -3.47 -6.02
N ASP A 185 12.53 -3.11 -5.39
CA ASP A 185 12.81 -3.46 -3.99
C ASP A 185 11.72 -2.91 -3.06
N ALA A 186 11.29 -1.66 -3.27
CA ALA A 186 10.18 -1.06 -2.51
C ALA A 186 8.85 -1.80 -2.70
N VAL A 187 8.53 -2.21 -3.93
CA VAL A 187 7.33 -3.01 -4.21
C VAL A 187 7.42 -4.39 -3.57
N LEU A 188 8.57 -5.06 -3.65
CA LEU A 188 8.77 -6.39 -3.06
C LEU A 188 8.66 -6.36 -1.53
N LEU A 189 9.23 -5.35 -0.87
CA LEU A 189 9.11 -5.21 0.58
C LEU A 189 7.64 -5.07 1.04
N ASN A 190 6.89 -4.20 0.36
CA ASN A 190 5.49 -3.97 0.70
C ASN A 190 4.59 -5.16 0.29
N ALA A 191 4.85 -5.80 -0.84
CA ALA A 191 4.16 -7.02 -1.26
C ALA A 191 4.42 -8.18 -0.29
N ALA A 192 5.65 -8.32 0.20
CA ALA A 192 6.02 -9.30 1.21
C ALA A 192 5.22 -9.13 2.50
N ALA A 193 5.07 -7.90 2.98
CA ALA A 193 4.23 -7.57 4.12
C ALA A 193 2.76 -7.89 3.86
N ALA A 194 2.23 -7.50 2.69
CA ALA A 194 0.85 -7.80 2.33
C ALA A 194 0.57 -9.32 2.28
N LEU A 195 1.48 -10.11 1.70
CA LEU A 195 1.39 -11.58 1.64
C LEU A 195 1.44 -12.22 3.04
N PHE A 196 2.32 -11.73 3.90
CA PHE A 196 2.44 -12.21 5.28
C PHE A 196 1.20 -11.90 6.12
N VAL A 197 0.70 -10.65 6.05
CA VAL A 197 -0.52 -10.22 6.74
C VAL A 197 -1.74 -10.98 6.23
N ALA A 198 -1.80 -11.30 4.93
CA ALA A 198 -2.84 -12.15 4.35
C ALA A 198 -2.69 -13.65 4.70
N GLY A 199 -1.64 -14.04 5.42
CA GLY A 199 -1.38 -15.43 5.81
C GLY A 199 -0.95 -16.34 4.66
N LYS A 200 -0.44 -15.77 3.55
CA LYS A 200 0.06 -16.51 2.39
C LYS A 200 1.49 -16.99 2.56
N THR A 201 2.27 -16.34 3.42
CA THR A 201 3.63 -16.72 3.77
C THR A 201 3.82 -16.76 5.28
N LYS A 202 4.86 -17.48 5.74
CA LYS A 202 5.17 -17.65 7.18
C LYS A 202 6.06 -16.54 7.74
N SER A 203 6.67 -15.73 6.87
CA SER A 203 7.55 -14.62 7.24
C SER A 203 7.57 -13.59 6.12
N LEU A 204 8.10 -12.39 6.44
CA LEU A 204 8.35 -11.36 5.43
C LEU A 204 9.40 -11.82 4.40
N VAL A 205 10.46 -12.51 4.80
CA VAL A 205 11.47 -13.05 3.86
C VAL A 205 10.84 -14.01 2.84
N ALA A 206 10.00 -14.95 3.30
CA ALA A 206 9.26 -15.83 2.38
C ALA A 206 8.26 -15.05 1.51
N GLY A 207 7.70 -13.95 2.02
CA GLY A 207 6.88 -13.00 1.25
C GLY A 207 7.66 -12.33 0.12
N TRP A 208 8.90 -11.92 0.39
CA TRP A 208 9.79 -11.32 -0.59
C TRP A 208 10.14 -12.30 -1.69
N GLU A 209 10.57 -13.51 -1.33
CA GLU A 209 10.92 -14.58 -2.27
C GLU A 209 9.75 -14.91 -3.20
N LEU A 210 8.55 -15.08 -2.64
CA LEU A 210 7.34 -15.33 -3.42
C LEU A 210 6.99 -14.15 -4.33
N GLY A 211 7.08 -12.91 -3.82
CA GLY A 211 6.85 -11.70 -4.63
C GLY A 211 7.80 -11.61 -5.83
N ALA A 212 9.08 -11.91 -5.60
CA ALA A 212 10.10 -11.91 -6.65
C ALA A 212 9.83 -13.01 -7.69
N GLU A 213 9.48 -14.23 -7.27
CA GLU A 213 9.11 -15.31 -8.18
C GLU A 213 7.89 -14.94 -9.04
N LEU A 214 6.86 -14.32 -8.44
CA LEU A 214 5.64 -13.94 -9.15
C LEU A 214 5.89 -12.88 -10.23
N ILE A 215 6.80 -11.94 -9.97
CA ILE A 215 7.24 -10.97 -10.97
C ILE A 215 8.09 -11.66 -12.05
N ASP A 216 9.09 -12.43 -11.65
CA ASP A 216 10.09 -12.99 -12.57
C ASP A 216 9.54 -14.08 -13.49
N SER A 217 8.54 -14.81 -13.02
CA SER A 217 7.81 -15.79 -13.83
C SER A 217 6.78 -15.15 -14.78
N GLY A 218 6.59 -13.83 -14.73
CA GLY A 218 5.58 -13.11 -15.52
C GLY A 218 4.15 -13.31 -15.05
N LYS A 219 3.91 -14.03 -13.94
CA LYS A 219 2.56 -14.26 -13.38
C LYS A 219 1.90 -12.94 -12.97
N ALA A 220 2.66 -12.00 -12.41
CA ALA A 220 2.15 -10.69 -12.00
C ALA A 220 1.67 -9.87 -13.21
N GLN A 221 2.44 -9.86 -14.30
CA GLN A 221 2.03 -9.23 -15.55
C GLN A 221 0.82 -9.93 -16.19
N ALA A 222 0.80 -11.26 -16.21
CA ALA A 222 -0.31 -12.02 -16.74
C ALA A 222 -1.62 -11.67 -16.00
N LYS A 223 -1.55 -11.52 -14.67
CA LYS A 223 -2.69 -11.05 -13.85
C LYS A 223 -3.11 -9.63 -14.23
N LEU A 224 -2.19 -8.70 -14.46
CA LEU A 224 -2.56 -7.36 -14.94
C LEU A 224 -3.31 -7.42 -16.28
N LYS A 225 -2.82 -8.21 -17.25
CA LYS A 225 -3.48 -8.39 -18.56
C LYS A 225 -4.88 -9.00 -18.44
N GLU A 226 -5.04 -9.99 -17.57
CA GLU A 226 -6.35 -10.57 -17.24
C GLU A 226 -7.31 -9.50 -16.72
N LEU A 227 -6.88 -8.69 -15.75
CA LEU A 227 -7.71 -7.65 -15.13
C LEU A 227 -8.12 -6.56 -16.12
N ILE A 228 -7.23 -6.16 -17.02
CA ILE A 228 -7.56 -5.23 -18.11
C ILE A 228 -8.63 -5.84 -19.03
N ALA A 229 -8.45 -7.10 -19.42
CA ALA A 229 -9.36 -7.77 -20.35
C ALA A 229 -10.79 -7.93 -19.81
N VAL A 230 -10.95 -8.10 -18.49
CA VAL A 230 -12.26 -8.36 -17.87
C VAL A 230 -12.96 -7.10 -17.38
N THR A 231 -12.23 -6.02 -17.10
CA THR A 231 -12.84 -4.75 -16.65
C THR A 231 -13.25 -3.83 -17.79
N VAL A 232 -12.74 -4.08 -19.00
CA VAL A 232 -13.10 -3.35 -20.23
C VAL A 232 -14.30 -3.98 -20.97
N ARG A 233 -14.67 -5.22 -20.63
CA ARG A 233 -15.88 -5.88 -21.15
C ARG A 233 -17.12 -5.41 -20.41
#